data_AF-A0A7W2VC84-F1
#
_entry.id   AF-A0A7W2VC84-F1
#
_cell.length_a   1.000
_cell.length_b   1.000
_cell.length_c   1.000
_cell.angle_alpha   90.00
_cell.angle_beta   90.00
_cell.angle_gamma   90.00
#
_symmetry.space_group_name_H-M   'P 1'
#
loop_
_entity.id
_entity.type
_entity.pdbx_description
1 polymer ?
#
loop_
_entity_poly.entity_id
_entity_poly.type
_entity_poly.pdbx_seq_one_letter_code
_entity_poly.pdbx_strand_id
1 'polypeptide(L)'
;MKIPLSEAGKQKILILQWGTVSNSGAGTVGEATYPIAFPSGILSGLLTGADTINGGFTASFGPRSTIGFSAVFRDVSNAPYPHIPTRLQTACYIMLGY
;
A
#
# COMPACT_ATOMS: atom_id res chain seq x y z
N MET A 1 -7.09 0.71 13.48
CA MET A 1 -6.85 0.54 14.95
C MET A 1 -6.13 1.77 15.48
N LYS A 2 -6.51 2.29 16.65
CA LYS A 2 -5.84 3.41 17.33
C LYS A 2 -5.16 2.89 18.58
N ILE A 3 -3.89 3.24 18.79
CA ILE A 3 -3.05 2.77 19.89
C ILE A 3 -2.52 4.01 20.61
N PRO A 4 -2.90 4.24 21.87
CA PRO A 4 -2.34 5.35 22.64
C PRO A 4 -0.85 5.10 22.92
N LEU A 5 -0.02 6.11 22.68
CA LEU A 5 1.41 6.10 22.94
C LEU A 5 1.75 7.26 23.87
N SER A 6 2.50 7.00 24.93
CA SER A 6 3.11 8.03 25.76
C SER A 6 4.59 8.15 25.39
N GLU A 7 5.01 9.30 24.89
CA GLU A 7 6.40 9.58 24.55
C GLU A 7 6.82 10.90 25.21
N ALA A 8 7.83 10.85 26.09
CA ALA A 8 8.36 12.02 26.81
C ALA A 8 7.27 12.89 27.48
N GLY A 9 6.25 12.26 28.06
CA GLY A 9 5.13 12.94 28.74
C GLY A 9 4.05 13.51 27.81
N LYS A 10 4.15 13.31 26.49
CA LYS A 10 3.10 13.66 25.53
C LYS A 10 2.31 12.42 25.11
N GLN A 11 0.99 12.55 25.06
CA GLN A 11 0.14 11.52 24.47
C GLN A 11 0.05 11.71 22.94
N LYS A 12 0.34 10.65 22.20
CA LYS A 12 0.11 10.55 20.75
C LYS A 12 -0.82 9.37 20.48
N ILE A 13 -1.60 9.45 19.40
CA ILE A 13 -2.42 8.34 18.93
C ILE A 13 -1.73 7.76 17.71
N LEU A 14 -1.16 6.57 17.85
CA LEU A 14 -0.65 5.80 16.75
C LEU A 14 -1.83 5.13 16.03
N ILE A 15 -1.86 5.20 14.72
CA ILE A 15 -2.92 4.66 13.88
C ILE A 15 -2.31 3.56 13.03
N LEU A 16 -2.88 2.36 13.12
CA LEU A 16 -2.58 1.21 12.26
C LEU A 16 -3.79 0.99 11.33
N GLN A 17 -3.55 1.01 10.03
CA GLN A 17 -4.55 0.77 8.99
C GLN A 17 -4.07 -0.32 8.05
N TRP A 18 -4.99 -1.08 7.46
CA TRP A 18 -4.68 -2.10 6.46
C TRP A 18 -5.80 -2.15 5.43
N GLY A 19 -5.49 -2.72 4.27
CA GLY A 19 -6.44 -2.85 3.18
C GLY A 19 -5.79 -3.44 1.93
N THR A 20 -6.47 -3.28 0.80
CA THR A 20 -5.98 -3.70 -0.50
C THR A 20 -5.91 -2.53 -1.47
N VAL A 21 -5.05 -2.67 -2.46
CA VAL A 21 -4.93 -1.76 -3.61
C VAL A 21 -4.78 -2.60 -4.86
N SER A 22 -5.38 -2.18 -5.98
CA SER A 22 -5.25 -2.89 -7.25
C SER A 22 -4.97 -1.92 -8.39
N ASN A 23 -4.36 -2.45 -9.46
CA ASN A 23 -4.18 -1.72 -10.73
C ASN A 23 -5.46 -1.67 -11.58
N SER A 24 -6.63 -2.04 -11.02
CA SER A 24 -7.91 -2.09 -11.74
C SER A 24 -7.92 -2.95 -13.01
N GLY A 25 -6.95 -3.87 -13.19
CA GLY A 25 -6.90 -4.75 -14.36
C GLY A 25 -6.10 -4.23 -15.55
N ALA A 26 -5.59 -3.00 -15.51
CA ALA A 26 -4.81 -2.42 -16.60
C ALA A 26 -3.74 -1.43 -16.10
N GLY A 27 -2.55 -1.52 -16.68
CA GLY A 27 -1.45 -0.60 -16.38
C GLY A 27 -0.71 -0.92 -15.08
N THR A 28 0.22 -0.03 -14.73
CA THR A 28 1.22 -0.25 -13.68
C THR A 28 0.88 0.43 -12.36
N VAL A 29 -0.21 1.18 -12.26
CA VAL A 29 -0.51 2.01 -11.09
C VAL A 29 -1.87 1.66 -10.50
N GLY A 30 -1.93 1.60 -9.17
CA GLY A 30 -3.17 1.55 -8.40
C GLY A 30 -3.14 2.59 -7.29
N GLU A 31 -4.30 3.14 -6.95
CA GLU A 31 -4.42 4.15 -5.89
C GLU A 31 -5.22 3.59 -4.72
N ALA A 32 -4.81 3.93 -3.50
CA ALA A 32 -5.52 3.59 -2.30
C ALA A 32 -5.68 4.79 -1.38
N THR A 33 -6.91 5.01 -0.93
CA THR A 33 -7.27 5.97 0.11
C THR A 33 -7.33 5.25 1.45
N TYR A 34 -6.71 5.82 2.48
CA TYR A 34 -6.83 5.27 3.82
C TYR A 34 -8.26 5.46 4.34
N PRO A 35 -8.81 4.49 5.10
CA PRO A 35 -10.11 4.65 5.75
C PRO A 35 -10.22 5.91 6.62
N ILE A 36 -9.11 6.33 7.23
CA ILE A 36 -8.99 7.56 8.01
C ILE A 36 -7.69 8.26 7.63
N ALA A 37 -7.72 9.59 7.47
CA ALA A 37 -6.49 10.37 7.27
C ALA A 37 -5.57 10.28 8.50
N PHE A 38 -4.26 10.14 8.28
CA PHE A 38 -3.26 10.29 9.33
C PHE A 38 -3.15 11.78 9.72
N PRO A 39 -3.42 12.17 10.97
CA PRO A 39 -3.45 13.58 11.38
C PRO A 39 -2.16 14.36 11.12
N SER A 40 -1.00 13.71 11.23
CA SER A 40 0.31 14.36 11.13
C SER A 40 1.22 13.71 10.09
N GLY A 41 1.38 12.38 10.12
CA GLY A 41 2.36 11.74 9.25
C GLY A 41 2.33 10.22 9.24
N ILE A 42 2.96 9.65 8.21
CA ILE A 42 3.19 8.22 8.08
C ILE A 42 4.58 7.89 8.63
N LEU A 43 4.66 6.86 9.47
CA LEU A 43 5.89 6.35 10.03
C LEU A 43 6.44 5.16 9.24
N SER A 44 5.57 4.24 8.83
CA SER A 44 5.98 3.01 8.17
C SER A 44 4.85 2.40 7.35
N GLY A 45 5.22 1.54 6.42
CA GLY A 45 4.29 0.82 5.59
C GLY A 45 4.85 -0.49 5.08
N LEU A 46 3.98 -1.51 5.02
CA LEU A 46 4.22 -2.77 4.31
C LEU A 46 3.26 -2.84 3.13
N LEU A 47 3.77 -3.25 1.97
CA LEU A 47 2.99 -3.59 0.78
C LEU A 47 3.48 -4.93 0.26
N THR A 48 2.56 -5.86 0.07
CA THR A 48 2.89 -7.19 -0.43
C THR A 48 1.89 -7.63 -1.48
N GLY A 49 2.37 -8.35 -2.50
CA GLY A 49 1.49 -8.89 -3.52
C GLY A 49 0.49 -9.89 -2.93
N ALA A 50 -0.77 -9.75 -3.31
CA ALA A 50 -1.82 -10.72 -3.03
C ALA A 50 -2.21 -11.40 -4.36
N ASP A 51 -1.33 -12.28 -4.84
CA ASP A 51 -1.65 -13.14 -5.99
C ASP A 51 -2.19 -14.49 -5.50
N THR A 52 -3.33 -14.89 -6.05
CA THR A 52 -3.96 -16.19 -5.77
C THR A 52 -3.96 -17.13 -6.97
N ILE A 53 -3.46 -16.69 -8.15
CA ILE A 53 -3.65 -17.41 -9.42
C ILE A 53 -2.35 -17.61 -10.20
N ASN A 54 -1.45 -16.62 -10.31
CA ASN A 54 -0.25 -16.75 -11.14
C ASN A 54 1.02 -16.21 -10.47
N GLY A 55 2.04 -17.06 -10.38
CA GLY A 55 3.18 -16.90 -9.48
C GLY A 55 4.23 -15.85 -9.86
N GLY A 56 3.88 -14.56 -9.80
CA GLY A 56 4.91 -13.53 -9.67
C GLY A 56 4.50 -12.17 -10.18
N PHE A 57 4.08 -11.30 -9.28
CA PHE A 57 4.15 -9.86 -9.53
C PHE A 57 4.76 -9.18 -8.31
N THR A 58 5.30 -7.99 -8.53
CA THR A 58 5.82 -7.17 -7.43
C THR A 58 5.00 -5.89 -7.34
N ALA A 59 4.79 -5.43 -6.11
CA ALA A 59 4.17 -4.15 -5.82
C ALA A 59 5.12 -3.33 -4.95
N SER A 60 5.20 -2.04 -5.23
CA SER A 60 6.02 -1.09 -4.47
C SER A 60 5.23 0.18 -4.22
N PHE A 61 5.58 0.89 -3.14
CA PHE A 61 5.00 2.21 -2.88
C PHE A 61 5.51 3.22 -3.89
N GLY A 62 4.59 3.97 -4.51
CA GLY A 62 4.85 5.25 -5.14
C GLY A 62 4.72 6.40 -4.14
N PRO A 63 4.37 7.62 -4.61
CA PRO A 63 4.00 8.74 -3.74
C PRO A 63 3.00 8.36 -2.64
N ARG A 64 3.29 8.83 -1.42
CA ARG A 64 2.49 8.63 -0.20
C ARG A 64 2.14 9.98 0.41
N SER A 65 0.94 10.09 0.95
CA SER A 65 0.42 11.27 1.64
C SER A 65 -0.34 10.84 2.89
N THR A 66 -0.78 11.78 3.73
CA THR A 66 -1.57 11.44 4.93
C THR A 66 -2.96 10.86 4.64
N ILE A 67 -3.46 10.95 3.40
CA ILE A 67 -4.80 10.49 3.00
C ILE A 67 -4.78 9.21 2.15
N GLY A 68 -3.65 8.86 1.57
CA GLY A 68 -3.54 7.72 0.67
C GLY A 68 -2.18 7.60 0.00
N PHE A 69 -2.07 6.62 -0.88
CA PHE A 69 -0.85 6.31 -1.62
C PHE A 69 -1.14 5.72 -2.99
N SER A 70 -0.14 5.84 -3.85
CA SER A 70 -0.07 5.11 -5.12
C SER A 70 0.80 3.85 -4.96
N ALA A 71 0.42 2.77 -5.62
CA ALA A 71 1.17 1.53 -5.71
C ALA A 71 1.60 1.30 -7.16
N VAL A 72 2.86 0.92 -7.36
CA VAL A 72 3.39 0.55 -8.67
C VAL A 72 3.53 -0.96 -8.75
N PHE A 73 2.89 -1.54 -9.75
CA PHE A 73 2.81 -2.95 -10.05
C PHE A 73 3.70 -3.33 -11.24
N ARG A 74 4.35 -4.48 -11.13
CA ARG A 74 5.14 -5.09 -12.21
C ARG A 74 4.82 -6.58 -12.31
N ASP A 75 4.41 -7.03 -13.49
CA ASP A 75 4.22 -8.46 -13.73
C ASP A 75 5.56 -9.12 -14.06
N VAL A 76 6.13 -9.83 -13.08
CA VAL A 76 7.40 -10.55 -13.26
C VAL A 76 7.17 -11.99 -13.71
N SER A 77 5.91 -12.41 -13.81
CA SER A 77 5.52 -13.74 -14.28
C SER A 77 5.30 -13.70 -15.79
N ASN A 78 6.22 -14.27 -16.56
CA ASN A 78 6.08 -14.53 -18.00
C ASN A 78 5.77 -13.30 -18.91
N ALA A 79 5.83 -12.07 -18.39
CA ALA A 79 5.60 -10.86 -19.18
C ALA A 79 6.90 -10.38 -19.85
N PRO A 80 6.88 -10.01 -21.15
CA PRO A 80 8.04 -9.41 -21.82
C PRO A 80 8.38 -8.05 -21.23
N TYR A 81 9.66 -7.68 -21.25
CA TYR A 81 10.09 -6.34 -20.83
C TYR A 81 9.49 -5.26 -21.75
N PRO A 82 9.03 -4.12 -21.20
CA PRO A 82 8.95 -3.79 -19.78
C PRO A 82 7.78 -4.54 -19.11
N HIS A 83 8.02 -5.15 -17.95
CA HIS A 83 7.08 -5.93 -17.13
C HIS A 83 5.80 -5.16 -16.75
N ILE A 84 4.92 -4.92 -17.72
CA ILE A 84 3.67 -4.17 -17.59
C ILE A 84 2.56 -5.16 -17.27
N PRO A 85 1.79 -4.94 -16.19
CA PRO A 85 0.61 -5.75 -15.90
C PRO A 85 -0.45 -5.65 -17.00
N THR A 86 -0.88 -6.79 -17.52
CA THR A 86 -2.00 -6.95 -18.46
C THR A 86 -3.21 -7.63 -17.83
N ARG A 87 -3.16 -7.83 -16.51
CA ARG A 87 -4.19 -8.48 -15.70
C ARG A 87 -4.40 -7.73 -14.40
N LEU A 88 -5.47 -8.09 -13.71
CA LEU A 88 -5.72 -7.62 -12.35
C LEU A 88 -4.63 -8.13 -11.42
N GLN A 89 -3.96 -7.19 -10.77
CA GLN A 89 -3.01 -7.43 -9.70
C GLN A 89 -3.47 -6.65 -8.47
N THR A 90 -3.47 -7.32 -7.33
CA THR A 90 -3.95 -6.77 -6.06
C THR A 90 -2.88 -6.95 -5.01
N ALA A 91 -2.54 -5.91 -4.27
CA ALA A 91 -1.61 -5.97 -3.16
C ALA A 91 -2.34 -5.69 -1.84
N CYS A 92 -1.87 -6.31 -0.76
CA CYS A 92 -2.28 -6.00 0.61
C CYS A 92 -1.30 -5.01 1.23
N TYR A 93 -1.82 -4.06 2.01
CA TYR A 93 -1.00 -3.09 2.71
C TYR A 93 -1.30 -3.03 4.21
N ILE A 94 -0.30 -2.63 4.98
CA ILE A 94 -0.41 -2.24 6.40
C ILE A 94 0.34 -0.92 6.58
N MET A 95 -0.36 0.15 6.98
CA MET A 95 0.21 1.48 7.25
C MET A 95 0.19 1.81 8.73
N LEU A 96 1.27 2.44 9.17
CA LEU A 96 1.43 2.99 10.51
C LEU A 96 1.73 4.49 10.44
N GLY A 97 1.01 5.28 11.21
CA GLY A 97 1.20 6.73 11.28
C GLY A 97 0.54 7.34 12.51
N TYR A 98 0.49 8.66 12.61
CA TYR A 98 -0.10 9.41 13.73
C TYR A 98 -0.64 10.76 13.28
#